data_AF-A0A5S3UR38-F1
#
_entry.id   AF-A0A5S3UR38-F1
#
_cell.length_a   1.000
_cell.length_b   1.000
_cell.length_c   1.000
_cell.angle_alpha   90.00
_cell.angle_beta   90.00
_cell.angle_gamma   90.00
#
_symmetry.space_group_name_H-M   'P 1'
#
loop_
_entity.id
_entity.type
_entity.pdbx_description
1 polymer ?
#
loop_
_entity_poly.entity_id
_entity_poly.type
_entity_poly.pdbx_seq_one_letter_code
_entity_poly.pdbx_strand_id
1 'polypeptide(L)'
;NHFETERPCLPAVSLSSHALNLSPAGSSQPSRDIFARQIKALGEQGDLLLAIAINGNEKNVVSAVEAALTKDRTVIVLVGDDGGELAGLLSASDVEIR
;
A
#
# COMPACT_ATOMS: atom_id res chain seq x y z
N ASN A 1 -19.97 1.74 12.78
CA ASN A 1 -19.50 0.36 12.98
C ASN A 1 -20.58 -0.49 13.65
N HIS A 2 -21.69 -0.72 12.94
CA HIS A 2 -22.68 -1.72 13.30
C HIS A 2 -22.67 -2.72 12.15
N PHE A 3 -22.31 -3.97 12.43
CA PHE A 3 -22.31 -5.02 11.43
C PHE A 3 -23.70 -5.69 11.45
N GLU A 4 -24.27 -5.99 10.28
CA GLU A 4 -25.55 -6.70 10.15
C GLU A 4 -25.46 -8.17 10.63
N THR A 5 -24.25 -8.67 10.91
CA THR A 5 -23.98 -10.02 11.41
C THR A 5 -22.74 -9.99 12.30
N GLU A 6 -22.80 -10.65 13.46
CA GLU A 6 -21.61 -10.82 14.31
C GLU A 6 -20.57 -11.66 13.58
N ARG A 7 -19.35 -11.13 13.50
CA ARG A 7 -18.20 -11.82 12.91
C ARG A 7 -16.92 -11.47 13.68
N PRO A 8 -15.92 -12.39 13.70
CA PRO A 8 -14.62 -12.09 14.26
C PRO A 8 -13.95 -10.89 13.59
N CYS A 9 -13.05 -10.22 14.32
CA CYS A 9 -12.23 -9.15 13.78
C CYS A 9 -11.32 -9.70 12.67
N LEU A 10 -11.23 -8.96 11.56
CA LEU A 10 -10.32 -9.28 10.46
C LEU A 10 -9.02 -8.49 10.64
N PRO A 11 -7.84 -9.11 10.46
CA PRO A 11 -6.56 -8.42 10.55
C PRO A 11 -6.41 -7.45 9.38
N ALA A 12 -6.34 -6.15 9.67
CA ALA A 12 -6.06 -5.11 8.68
C ALA A 12 -5.35 -3.94 9.36
N VAL A 13 -4.31 -3.41 8.71
CA VAL A 13 -3.52 -2.28 9.22
C VAL A 13 -3.49 -1.18 8.18
N SER A 14 -3.96 0.01 8.56
CA SER A 14 -3.84 1.21 7.74
C SER A 14 -2.48 1.88 7.96
N LEU A 15 -1.64 1.92 6.92
CA LEU A 15 -0.31 2.54 6.97
C LEU A 15 -0.36 4.07 6.96
N SER A 16 -1.47 4.67 6.54
CA SER A 16 -1.68 6.13 6.54
C SER A 16 -2.11 6.67 7.91
N SER A 17 -2.69 5.81 8.75
CA SER A 17 -3.22 6.20 10.06
C SER A 17 -2.14 6.28 11.15
N HIS A 18 -0.93 5.78 10.90
CA HIS A 18 0.17 5.86 11.86
C HIS A 18 0.95 7.17 11.69
N ALA A 19 0.81 8.06 12.68
CA ALA A 19 1.51 9.34 12.79
C ALA A 19 3.03 9.22 13.08
N LEU A 20 3.59 8.01 13.05
CA LEU A 20 5.02 7.80 13.10
C LEU A 20 5.60 8.21 11.75
N ASN A 21 5.82 9.52 11.59
CA ASN A 21 6.63 10.08 10.53
C ASN A 21 8.02 9.40 10.61
N LEU A 22 8.19 8.32 9.85
CA LEU A 22 9.50 7.77 9.48
C LEU A 22 10.22 8.71 8.50
N SER A 23 9.69 9.90 8.27
CA SER A 23 10.36 10.99 7.60
C SER A 23 11.48 11.51 8.53
N PRO A 24 12.67 11.85 8.00
CA PRO A 24 13.72 12.48 8.78
C PRO A 24 13.17 13.70 9.52
N ALA A 25 13.57 13.88 10.79
CA ALA A 25 13.15 15.01 11.60
C ALA A 25 13.40 16.33 10.84
N GLY A 26 12.34 17.12 10.62
CA GLY A 26 12.41 18.41 9.94
C GLY A 26 12.07 18.43 8.44
N SER A 27 11.64 17.32 7.84
CA SER A 27 11.16 17.31 6.45
C SER A 27 9.67 17.69 6.36
N SER A 28 9.35 18.67 5.50
CA SER A 28 7.98 19.16 5.25
C SER A 28 7.21 18.34 4.20
N GLN A 29 7.91 17.49 3.44
CA GLN A 29 7.31 16.61 2.44
C GLN A 29 7.34 15.15 2.91
N PRO A 30 6.26 14.38 2.66
CA PRO A 30 6.24 12.97 2.96
C PRO A 30 7.35 12.26 2.17
N SER A 31 8.18 11.49 2.86
CA SER A 31 9.25 10.72 2.25
C SER A 31 8.70 9.73 1.22
N ARG A 32 9.39 9.55 0.08
CA ARG A 32 9.08 8.52 -0.92
C ARG A 32 8.92 7.14 -0.28
N ASP A 33 9.71 6.80 0.74
CA ASP A 33 9.72 5.43 1.27
C ASP A 33 8.88 5.29 2.55
N ILE A 34 8.01 6.26 2.86
CA ILE A 34 7.27 6.28 4.13
C ILE A 34 6.42 5.02 4.36
N PHE A 35 5.79 4.51 3.30
CA PHE A 35 5.00 3.27 3.35
C PHE A 35 5.88 2.04 3.11
N ALA A 36 6.85 2.12 2.22
CA ALA A 36 7.79 1.03 1.92
C ALA A 36 8.53 0.53 3.17
N ARG A 37 8.94 1.43 4.06
CA ARG A 37 9.58 1.07 5.34
C ARG A 37 8.64 0.26 6.24
N GLN A 38 7.38 0.67 6.35
CA GLN A 38 6.38 -0.04 7.15
C GLN A 38 6.06 -1.41 6.56
N ILE A 39 5.92 -1.50 5.25
CA ILE A 39 5.67 -2.77 4.53
C ILE A 39 6.83 -3.75 4.73
N LYS A 40 8.08 -3.27 4.70
CA LYS A 40 9.26 -4.11 4.94
C LYS A 40 9.31 -4.63 6.38
N ALA A 41 8.85 -3.83 7.34
CA ALA A 41 8.90 -4.12 8.77
C ALA A 41 7.72 -4.97 9.29
N LEU A 42 6.50 -4.72 8.79
CA LEU A 42 5.27 -5.34 9.28
C LEU A 42 4.76 -6.46 8.37
N GLY A 43 5.04 -6.41 7.07
CA GLY A 43 4.49 -7.37 6.14
C GLY A 43 5.23 -8.70 6.21
N GLU A 44 4.48 -9.78 6.26
CA GLU A 44 4.96 -11.16 6.21
C GLU A 44 4.61 -11.80 4.85
N GLN A 45 5.07 -13.02 4.63
CA GLN A 45 4.68 -13.80 3.46
C GLN A 45 3.20 -14.19 3.56
N GLY A 46 2.45 -14.06 2.47
CA GLY A 46 1.01 -14.33 2.43
C GLY A 46 0.13 -13.14 2.83
N ASP A 47 0.73 -12.03 3.28
CA ASP A 47 0.02 -10.78 3.46
C ASP A 47 -0.34 -10.13 2.12
N LEU A 48 -1.39 -9.32 2.14
CA LEU A 48 -1.90 -8.59 1.00
C LEU A 48 -1.73 -7.08 1.21
N LEU A 49 -1.19 -6.39 0.19
CA LEU A 49 -1.17 -4.93 0.16
C LEU A 49 -2.39 -4.42 -0.61
N LEU A 50 -3.18 -3.57 0.03
CA LEU A 50 -4.19 -2.75 -0.64
C LEU A 50 -3.64 -1.33 -0.84
N ALA A 51 -3.32 -0.98 -2.08
CA ALA A 51 -2.87 0.36 -2.47
C ALA A 51 -4.03 1.15 -3.07
N ILE A 52 -4.18 2.40 -2.66
CA ILE A 52 -5.19 3.33 -3.21
C ILE A 52 -4.43 4.55 -3.71
N ALA A 53 -4.60 4.85 -4.99
CA ALA A 53 -3.94 5.94 -5.70
C ALA A 53 -4.95 6.69 -6.57
N ILE A 54 -4.69 7.97 -6.85
CA ILE A 54 -5.57 8.77 -7.71
C ILE A 54 -5.21 8.52 -9.17
N ASN A 55 -3.91 8.63 -9.51
CA ASN A 55 -3.41 8.47 -10.87
C ASN A 55 -2.25 7.46 -10.99
N GLY A 56 -1.83 6.84 -9.89
CA GLY A 56 -0.81 5.79 -9.90
C GLY A 56 0.62 6.31 -10.10
N ASN A 57 0.86 7.61 -9.93
CA ASN A 57 2.19 8.23 -10.04
C ASN A 57 2.70 8.78 -8.69
N GLU A 58 1.95 8.57 -7.61
CA GLU A 58 2.35 8.94 -6.27
C GLU A 58 3.55 8.11 -5.82
N LYS A 59 4.75 8.71 -5.84
CA LYS A 59 6.03 8.03 -5.58
C LYS A 59 6.07 7.22 -4.28
N ASN A 60 5.31 7.66 -3.27
CA ASN A 60 5.20 6.95 -2.01
C ASN A 60 4.38 5.67 -2.08
N VAL A 61 3.34 5.64 -2.92
CA VAL A 61 2.54 4.45 -3.19
C VAL A 61 3.29 3.51 -4.14
N VAL A 62 3.94 4.05 -5.17
CA VAL A 62 4.80 3.27 -6.08
C VAL A 62 5.88 2.51 -5.29
N SER A 63 6.63 3.23 -4.44
CA SER A 63 7.64 2.60 -3.58
C SER A 63 7.06 1.55 -2.62
N ALA A 64 5.82 1.75 -2.16
CA ALA A 64 5.12 0.79 -1.32
C ALA A 64 4.84 -0.52 -2.07
N VAL A 65 4.35 -0.42 -3.30
CA VAL A 65 4.05 -1.56 -4.17
C VAL A 65 5.35 -2.30 -4.54
N GLU A 66 6.41 -1.60 -4.92
CA GLU A 66 7.73 -2.21 -5.15
C GLU A 66 8.22 -3.02 -3.93
N ALA A 67 8.06 -2.46 -2.73
CA ALA A 67 8.44 -3.13 -1.48
C ALA A 67 7.56 -4.34 -1.14
N ALA A 68 6.30 -4.38 -1.61
CA ALA A 68 5.43 -5.53 -1.47
C ALA A 68 5.83 -6.65 -2.43
N LEU A 69 6.03 -6.31 -3.71
CA LEU A 69 6.41 -7.24 -4.77
C LEU A 69 7.77 -7.91 -4.51
N THR A 70 8.73 -7.18 -3.91
CA THR A 70 10.05 -7.73 -3.56
C THR A 70 9.97 -8.92 -2.58
N LYS A 71 8.87 -9.09 -1.84
CA LYS A 71 8.65 -10.22 -0.92
C LYS A 71 7.52 -11.15 -1.38
N ASP A 72 7.22 -11.20 -2.67
CA ASP A 72 6.18 -12.06 -3.26
C ASP A 72 4.80 -11.89 -2.63
N ARG A 73 4.47 -10.66 -2.21
CA ARG A 73 3.16 -10.33 -1.63
C ARG A 73 2.18 -9.96 -2.73
N THR A 74 0.94 -10.40 -2.58
CA THR A 74 -0.15 -10.00 -3.49
C THR A 74 -0.49 -8.53 -3.30
N VAL A 75 -0.61 -7.82 -4.41
CA VAL A 75 -1.00 -6.41 -4.43
C VAL A 75 -2.36 -6.25 -5.09
N ILE A 76 -3.25 -5.52 -4.42
CA ILE A 76 -4.46 -4.99 -5.00
C ILE A 76 -4.30 -3.48 -5.10
N VAL A 77 -4.47 -2.92 -6.29
CA VAL A 77 -4.39 -1.48 -6.54
C VAL A 77 -5.75 -0.96 -6.97
N LEU A 78 -6.25 0.04 -6.26
CA LEU A 78 -7.36 0.88 -6.69
C LEU A 78 -6.77 2.16 -7.25
N VAL A 79 -6.87 2.35 -8.56
CA VAL A 79 -6.26 3.48 -9.25
C VAL A 79 -7.19 4.01 -10.33
N GLY A 80 -7.23 5.34 -10.45
CA GLY A 80 -7.96 5.99 -11.52
C GLY A 80 -7.11 6.24 -12.76
N ASP A 81 -7.72 6.95 -13.73
CA ASP A 81 -7.09 7.38 -14.98
C ASP A 81 -6.48 6.23 -15.79
N ASP A 82 -5.20 6.32 -16.19
CA ASP A 82 -4.48 5.32 -16.97
C ASP A 82 -3.81 4.22 -16.11
N GLY A 83 -3.81 4.39 -14.78
CA GLY A 83 -3.13 3.53 -13.81
C GLY A 83 -1.68 3.92 -13.51
N GLY A 84 -1.12 4.87 -14.27
CA GLY A 84 0.22 5.42 -14.08
C GLY A 84 1.33 4.38 -14.01
N GLU A 85 2.38 4.73 -13.24
CA GLU A 85 3.51 3.83 -12.97
C GLU A 85 3.08 2.53 -12.28
N LEU A 86 2.02 2.56 -11.45
CA LEU A 86 1.52 1.39 -10.73
C LEU A 86 1.06 0.27 -11.66
N ALA A 87 0.33 0.57 -12.73
CA ALA A 87 -0.15 -0.45 -13.67
C ALA A 87 0.98 -1.25 -14.32
N GLY A 88 2.14 -0.61 -14.54
CA GLY A 88 3.33 -1.27 -15.11
C GLY A 88 4.09 -2.18 -14.13
N LEU A 89 3.81 -2.08 -12.83
CA LEU A 89 4.48 -2.89 -11.80
C LEU A 89 3.76 -4.19 -11.48
N LEU A 90 2.48 -4.31 -11.85
CA LEU A 90 1.63 -5.44 -11.46
C LEU A 90 1.96 -6.71 -12.26
N SER A 91 1.93 -7.83 -11.56
CA SER A 91 2.11 -9.17 -12.12
C SER A 91 0.77 -9.89 -12.31
N ALA A 92 0.80 -11.10 -12.87
CA ALA A 92 -0.42 -11.90 -13.08
C ALA A 92 -1.16 -12.29 -11.80
N SER A 93 -0.50 -12.22 -10.64
CA SER A 93 -1.09 -12.52 -9.33
C SER A 93 -1.73 -11.31 -8.67
N ASP A 94 -1.52 -10.11 -9.22
CA ASP A 94 -1.98 -8.85 -8.68
C ASP A 94 -3.28 -8.40 -9.35
N VAL A 95 -4.02 -7.54 -8.67
CA VAL A 95 -5.32 -7.07 -9.14
C VAL A 95 -5.33 -5.55 -9.25
N GLU A 96 -5.63 -5.05 -10.45
CA GLU A 96 -5.94 -3.65 -10.70
C GLU A 96 -7.46 -3.45 -10.73
N ILE A 97 -7.96 -2.47 -9.98
CA ILE A 97 -9.37 -2.06 -9.94
C ILE A 97 -9.44 -0.60 -10.36
N ARG A 98 -10.26 -0.32 -11.39
CA ARG A 98 -10.48 1.00 -11.99
C ARG A 98 -11.96 1.35 -11.99
#